data_AF-A0A8D8C8W2-F1
#
_entry.id   AF-A0A8D8C8W2-F1
#
_cell.length_a   1.000
_cell.length_b   1.000
_cell.length_c   1.000
_cell.angle_alpha   90.00
_cell.angle_beta   90.00
_cell.angle_gamma   90.00
#
_symmetry.space_group_name_H-M   'P 1'
#
loop_
_entity.id
_entity.type
_entity.pdbx_description
1 polymer ?
#
loop_
_entity_poly.entity_id
_entity_poly.type
_entity_poly.pdbx_seq_one_letter_code
_entity_poly.pdbx_strand_id
1 'polypeptide(L)'
;MSTSDTIEDGEVQELLKTTGTDLRQYSAQIEKEFKEVENRSIEDYIAQSQNIANLHNQIGTTSNILERMEAGLMEIQCALNNISTEITTLQKKSVSMSVQLTNRQSIRAQLSQFIEDMAVPEEMIQTIMEVPVTEKEFLTHLMELNHKLNLMKELNFKESKSSQDISEVLFKLKIKAMSKLRVYCMEQIYKFRKPMTNYQIPQNAMLKFKFFFEFILSNERGVAQDICNEYIDTMGKIYYSYFKSYSTRLAALKFEEAVSKDDLMGLEDTVTRSIFSKTSSLKNKSTVFSIGDRGDVLNQQLEAPIIVPHAQQKTRYPYESLFRSEQYALVDNACREYLFVTEFFIVRGPQAQELFNQIMGKTMTMLIVSCCLTWNEEFPFYKLLY
;
A
#
# COMPACT_ATOMS: atom_id res chain seq x y z
N MET A 1 102.81 26.46 -33.01
CA MET A 1 103.45 25.55 -33.99
C MET A 1 103.37 26.25 -35.33
N SER A 2 104.13 27.30 -35.66
CA SER A 2 105.53 27.67 -35.37
C SER A 2 106.55 26.67 -35.93
N THR A 3 106.64 26.56 -37.25
CA THR A 3 107.73 25.88 -37.97
C THR A 3 108.03 26.40 -39.39
N SER A 4 107.39 27.47 -39.88
CA SER A 4 107.57 27.89 -41.28
C SER A 4 108.69 28.92 -41.51
N ASP A 5 109.07 29.70 -40.50
CA ASP A 5 109.96 30.85 -40.67
C ASP A 5 111.47 30.50 -40.75
N THR A 6 111.85 29.22 -40.73
CA THR A 6 113.28 28.80 -40.72
C THR A 6 113.79 28.20 -42.02
N ILE A 7 112.90 27.90 -42.98
CA ILE A 7 113.29 27.27 -44.24
C ILE A 7 113.64 28.33 -45.31
N GLU A 8 113.05 29.53 -45.24
CA GLU A 8 113.25 30.59 -46.24
C GLU A 8 114.67 31.19 -46.21
N ASP A 9 115.31 31.26 -45.04
CA ASP A 9 116.66 31.88 -44.92
C ASP A 9 117.80 30.99 -45.47
N GLY A 10 117.58 29.67 -45.58
CA GLY A 10 118.58 28.72 -46.07
C GLY A 10 118.78 28.77 -47.59
N GLU A 11 117.68 28.84 -48.34
CA GLU A 11 117.74 28.97 -49.81
C GLU A 11 118.26 30.35 -50.23
N VAL A 12 117.89 31.42 -49.50
CA VAL A 12 118.30 32.80 -49.79
C VAL A 12 119.82 32.98 -49.60
N GLN A 13 120.46 32.28 -48.65
CA GLN A 13 121.91 32.35 -48.43
C GLN A 13 122.75 31.55 -49.44
N GLU A 14 122.27 30.42 -49.95
CA GLU A 14 122.97 29.67 -51.01
C GLU A 14 122.90 30.38 -52.37
N LEU A 15 121.79 31.08 -52.64
CA LEU A 15 121.57 31.85 -53.87
C LEU A 15 122.47 33.08 -54.00
N LEU A 16 122.84 33.73 -52.88
CA LEU A 16 123.72 34.92 -52.90
C LEU A 16 125.20 34.61 -53.17
N LYS A 17 125.65 33.35 -53.02
CA LYS A 17 127.08 32.99 -53.11
C LYS A 17 127.51 32.36 -54.43
N THR A 18 126.60 31.73 -55.19
CA THR A 18 126.98 30.91 -56.35
C THR A 18 126.52 31.44 -57.69
N THR A 19 125.58 32.37 -57.72
CA THR A 19 125.10 32.97 -58.97
C THR A 19 124.89 34.45 -58.77
N GLY A 20 125.73 35.28 -59.41
CA GLY A 20 125.57 36.74 -59.48
C GLY A 20 124.38 37.14 -60.37
N THR A 21 123.22 36.56 -60.09
CA THR A 21 121.93 36.80 -60.74
C THR A 21 121.05 37.56 -59.78
N ASP A 22 120.61 38.73 -60.23
CA ASP A 22 119.85 39.75 -59.52
C ASP A 22 118.69 39.14 -58.69
N LEU A 23 118.65 39.39 -57.37
CA LEU A 23 117.58 38.93 -56.46
C LEU A 23 116.18 39.34 -56.95
N ARG A 24 116.09 40.44 -57.70
CA ARG A 24 114.86 40.87 -58.40
C ARG A 24 114.40 39.90 -59.48
N GLN A 25 115.33 39.28 -60.21
CA GLN A 25 115.00 38.29 -61.25
C GLN A 25 114.52 36.97 -60.64
N TYR A 26 115.09 36.55 -59.51
CA TYR A 26 114.66 35.35 -58.78
C TYR A 26 113.32 35.56 -58.05
N SER A 27 113.12 36.71 -57.40
CA SER A 27 111.81 37.10 -56.86
C SER A 27 110.75 37.16 -57.97
N ALA A 28 111.09 37.68 -59.16
CA ALA A 28 110.19 37.67 -60.30
C ALA A 28 109.89 36.25 -60.83
N GLN A 29 110.84 35.32 -60.74
CA GLN A 29 110.67 33.91 -61.11
C GLN A 29 109.79 33.17 -60.09
N ILE A 30 110.01 33.36 -58.79
CA ILE A 30 109.15 32.80 -57.73
C ILE A 30 107.75 33.39 -57.82
N GLU A 31 107.61 34.70 -58.02
CA GLU A 31 106.29 35.33 -58.15
C GLU A 31 105.55 34.82 -59.41
N LYS A 32 106.30 34.42 -60.44
CA LYS A 32 105.75 33.75 -61.62
C LYS A 32 105.30 32.32 -61.32
N GLU A 33 106.10 31.53 -60.61
CA GLU A 33 105.73 30.17 -60.18
C GLU A 33 104.57 30.19 -59.17
N PHE A 34 104.54 31.15 -58.25
CA PHE A 34 103.44 31.34 -57.31
C PHE A 34 102.16 31.71 -58.04
N LYS A 35 102.22 32.62 -59.03
CA LYS A 35 101.09 32.91 -59.91
C LYS A 35 100.67 31.69 -60.72
N GLU A 36 101.60 30.82 -61.12
CA GLU A 36 101.30 29.61 -61.88
C GLU A 36 100.62 28.54 -60.99
N VAL A 37 101.07 28.37 -59.75
CA VAL A 37 100.43 27.47 -58.77
C VAL A 37 99.11 28.03 -58.26
N GLU A 38 99.01 29.33 -58.06
CA GLU A 38 97.77 30.01 -57.71
C GLU A 38 96.76 29.88 -58.85
N ASN A 39 97.17 30.12 -60.10
CA ASN A 39 96.34 29.89 -61.27
C ASN A 39 95.92 28.42 -61.39
N ARG A 40 96.83 27.47 -61.15
CA ARG A 40 96.50 26.03 -61.17
C ARG A 40 95.54 25.62 -60.06
N SER A 41 95.70 26.17 -58.86
CA SER A 41 94.82 25.89 -57.72
C SER A 41 93.45 26.52 -57.92
N ILE A 42 93.40 27.72 -58.52
CA ILE A 42 92.16 28.37 -58.95
C ILE A 42 91.51 27.54 -60.06
N GLU A 43 92.27 27.02 -61.03
CA GLU A 43 91.77 26.13 -62.07
C GLU A 43 91.20 24.83 -61.49
N ASP A 44 91.86 24.22 -60.52
CA ASP A 44 91.36 23.02 -59.81
C ASP A 44 90.11 23.34 -58.98
N TYR A 45 90.07 24.50 -58.31
CA TYR A 45 88.89 24.96 -57.56
C TYR A 45 87.73 25.30 -58.50
N ILE A 46 88.00 25.88 -59.67
CA ILE A 46 87.01 26.15 -60.72
C ILE A 46 86.50 24.83 -61.30
N ALA A 47 87.38 23.85 -61.53
CA ALA A 47 87.02 22.53 -62.02
C ALA A 47 86.15 21.77 -61.00
N GLN A 48 86.47 21.84 -59.71
CA GLN A 48 85.69 21.21 -58.65
C GLN A 48 84.48 22.03 -58.17
N SER A 49 84.45 23.34 -58.44
CA SER A 49 83.35 24.25 -58.10
C SER A 49 82.03 23.74 -58.68
N GLN A 50 82.06 23.19 -59.90
CA GLN A 50 80.88 22.60 -60.51
C GLN A 50 80.35 21.40 -59.70
N ASN A 51 81.22 20.54 -59.19
CA ASN A 51 80.85 19.39 -58.35
C ASN A 51 80.36 19.83 -56.96
N ILE A 52 80.99 20.82 -56.34
CA ILE A 52 80.57 21.37 -55.05
C ILE A 52 79.21 22.07 -55.19
N ALA A 53 78.99 22.81 -56.28
CA ALA A 53 77.71 23.44 -56.60
C ALA A 53 76.62 22.37 -56.84
N ASN A 54 76.93 21.29 -57.55
CA ASN A 54 76.01 20.17 -57.74
C ASN A 54 75.65 19.48 -56.42
N LEU A 55 76.63 19.24 -55.54
CA LEU A 55 76.40 18.65 -54.23
C LEU A 55 75.56 19.59 -53.33
N HIS A 56 75.86 20.89 -53.35
CA HIS A 56 75.08 21.89 -52.60
C HIS A 56 73.65 21.98 -53.13
N ASN A 57 73.44 21.88 -54.44
CA ASN A 57 72.11 21.79 -55.03
C ASN A 57 71.40 20.50 -54.59
N GLN A 58 72.09 19.35 -54.55
CA GLN A 58 71.52 18.08 -54.08
C GLN A 58 71.17 18.11 -52.59
N ILE A 59 72.03 18.67 -51.75
CA ILE A 59 71.75 18.88 -50.32
C ILE A 59 70.57 19.84 -50.17
N GLY A 60 70.54 20.93 -50.95
CA GLY A 60 69.40 21.84 -51.00
C GLY A 60 68.10 21.14 -51.40
N THR A 61 68.13 20.26 -52.40
CA THR A 61 66.95 19.47 -52.80
C THR A 61 66.51 18.49 -51.72
N THR A 62 67.45 17.86 -51.03
CA THR A 62 67.16 16.89 -49.96
C THR A 62 66.59 17.59 -48.73
N SER A 63 67.15 18.75 -48.34
CA SER A 63 66.59 19.59 -47.27
C SER A 63 65.17 20.06 -47.61
N ASN A 64 64.91 20.44 -48.86
CA ASN A 64 63.59 20.86 -49.29
C ASN A 64 62.58 19.69 -49.29
N ILE A 65 63.03 18.46 -49.62
CA ILE A 65 62.22 17.24 -49.46
C ILE A 65 61.95 16.96 -47.97
N LEU A 66 62.96 17.12 -47.10
CA LEU A 66 62.82 16.90 -45.67
C LEU A 66 61.85 17.90 -45.04
N GLU A 67 61.96 19.18 -45.42
CA GLU A 67 61.07 20.26 -44.98
C GLU A 67 59.62 20.00 -45.44
N ARG A 68 59.43 19.49 -46.66
CA ARG A 68 58.11 19.04 -47.13
C ARG A 68 57.57 17.84 -46.34
N MET A 69 58.41 16.87 -46.00
CA MET A 69 58.00 15.73 -45.17
C MET A 69 57.65 16.17 -43.75
N GLU A 70 58.44 17.07 -43.16
CA GLU A 70 58.17 17.67 -41.85
C GLU A 70 56.85 18.43 -41.85
N ALA A 71 56.62 19.29 -42.85
CA ALA A 71 55.37 20.01 -43.01
C ALA A 71 54.17 19.05 -43.12
N GLY A 72 54.30 17.98 -43.93
CA GLY A 72 53.25 16.96 -44.06
C GLY A 72 52.98 16.19 -42.76
N LEU A 73 54.02 15.84 -41.99
CA LEU A 73 53.87 15.19 -40.69
C LEU A 73 53.24 16.13 -39.65
N MET A 74 53.60 17.41 -39.68
CA MET A 74 53.06 18.43 -38.78
C MET A 74 51.57 18.68 -39.06
N GLU A 75 51.17 18.71 -40.33
CA GLU A 75 49.75 18.77 -40.72
C GLU A 75 48.97 17.55 -40.22
N ILE A 76 49.51 16.34 -40.38
CA ILE A 76 48.88 15.11 -39.87
C ILE A 76 48.79 15.13 -38.35
N GLN A 77 49.85 15.55 -37.66
CA GLN A 77 49.86 15.67 -36.20
C GLN A 77 48.82 16.67 -35.71
N CYS A 78 48.71 17.83 -36.39
CA CYS A 78 47.70 18.83 -36.08
C CYS A 78 46.29 18.28 -36.33
N ALA A 79 46.06 17.59 -37.44
CA ALA A 79 44.78 16.96 -37.75
C ALA A 79 44.40 15.88 -36.71
N LEU A 80 45.33 15.03 -36.29
CA LEU A 80 45.10 14.02 -35.25
C LEU A 80 44.80 14.65 -33.89
N ASN A 81 45.49 15.74 -33.55
CA ASN A 81 45.22 16.45 -32.31
C ASN A 81 43.84 17.13 -32.32
N ASN A 82 43.46 17.71 -33.46
CA ASN A 82 42.13 18.28 -33.67
C ASN A 82 41.04 17.20 -33.57
N ILE A 83 41.23 16.04 -34.21
CA ILE A 83 40.29 14.92 -34.12
C ILE A 83 40.21 14.37 -32.69
N SER A 84 41.33 14.23 -31.98
CA SER A 84 41.36 13.74 -30.60
C SER A 84 40.65 14.70 -29.64
N THR A 85 40.87 16.01 -29.80
CA THR A 85 40.14 17.02 -29.03
C THR A 85 38.66 17.03 -29.36
N GLU A 86 38.28 16.89 -30.64
CA GLU A 86 36.88 16.77 -31.04
C GLU A 86 36.22 15.51 -30.45
N ILE A 87 36.86 14.35 -30.53
CA ILE A 87 36.37 13.10 -29.94
C ILE A 87 36.18 13.25 -28.42
N THR A 88 37.15 13.84 -27.72
CA THR A 88 37.03 14.03 -26.27
C THR A 88 35.93 15.03 -25.90
N THR A 89 35.71 16.08 -26.70
CA THR A 89 34.59 17.02 -26.49
C THR A 89 33.24 16.34 -26.75
N LEU A 90 33.13 15.55 -27.82
CA LEU A 90 31.94 14.73 -28.11
C LEU A 90 31.65 13.72 -27.00
N GLN A 91 32.68 13.05 -26.49
CA GLN A 91 32.54 12.09 -25.40
C GLN A 91 32.07 12.78 -24.11
N LYS A 92 32.65 13.94 -23.75
CA LYS A 92 32.18 14.74 -22.61
C LYS A 92 30.73 15.19 -22.78
N LYS A 93 30.35 15.59 -23.99
CA LYS A 93 28.97 16.00 -24.31
C LYS A 93 27.99 14.83 -24.23
N SER A 94 28.38 13.66 -24.72
CA SER A 94 27.58 12.42 -24.64
C SER A 94 27.32 12.00 -23.20
N VAL A 95 28.36 12.00 -22.35
CA VAL A 95 28.21 11.69 -20.91
C VAL A 95 27.32 12.72 -20.21
N SER A 96 27.53 14.01 -20.45
CA SER A 96 26.70 15.07 -19.87
C SER A 96 25.22 14.93 -20.28
N MET A 97 24.96 14.66 -21.56
CA MET A 97 23.60 14.44 -22.06
C MET A 97 22.96 13.18 -21.46
N SER A 98 23.74 12.10 -21.29
CA SER A 98 23.27 10.89 -20.63
C SER A 98 22.84 11.15 -19.19
N VAL A 99 23.64 11.89 -18.41
CA VAL A 99 23.31 12.25 -17.02
C VAL A 99 22.07 13.15 -16.96
N GLN A 100 21.94 14.12 -17.88
CA GLN A 100 20.74 14.95 -17.96
C GLN A 100 19.50 14.13 -18.30
N LEU A 101 19.62 13.14 -19.18
CA LEU A 101 18.53 12.26 -19.56
C LEU A 101 18.10 11.36 -18.38
N THR A 102 19.03 10.76 -17.65
CA THR A 102 18.71 9.94 -16.47
C THR A 102 18.05 10.76 -15.38
N ASN A 103 18.54 11.99 -15.12
CA ASN A 103 17.94 12.89 -14.13
C ASN A 103 16.51 13.30 -14.54
N ARG A 104 16.30 13.63 -15.82
CA ARG A 104 14.97 13.96 -16.35
C ARG A 104 14.01 12.77 -16.32
N GLN A 105 14.48 11.55 -16.59
CA GLN A 105 13.65 10.35 -16.49
C GLN A 105 13.22 10.08 -15.05
N SER A 106 14.14 10.20 -14.09
CA SER A 106 13.82 10.02 -12.66
C SER A 106 12.78 11.04 -12.17
N ILE A 107 12.96 12.32 -12.49
CA ILE A 107 11.99 13.38 -12.15
C ILE A 107 10.66 13.16 -12.87
N ARG A 108 10.69 12.78 -14.15
CA ARG A 108 9.47 12.49 -14.92
C ARG A 108 8.66 11.35 -14.28
N ALA A 109 9.32 10.30 -13.80
CA ALA A 109 8.63 9.19 -13.14
C ALA A 109 7.91 9.66 -11.86
N GLN A 110 8.60 10.44 -11.01
CA GLN A 110 7.99 10.99 -9.79
C GLN A 110 6.85 11.97 -10.07
N LEU A 111 7.02 12.84 -11.07
CA LEU A 111 5.98 13.78 -11.47
C LEU A 111 4.78 13.08 -12.12
N SER A 112 5.01 12.03 -12.93
CA SER A 112 3.92 11.23 -13.51
C SER A 112 3.09 10.58 -12.42
N GLN A 113 3.74 9.95 -11.44
CA GLN A 113 3.05 9.35 -10.29
C GLN A 113 2.23 10.39 -9.54
N PHE A 114 2.81 11.57 -9.25
CA PHE A 114 2.08 12.63 -8.55
C PHE A 114 0.87 13.15 -9.34
N ILE A 115 1.00 13.27 -10.68
CA ILE A 115 -0.11 13.67 -11.53
C ILE A 115 -1.19 12.59 -11.57
N GLU A 116 -0.82 11.31 -11.66
CA GLU A 116 -1.76 10.19 -11.62
C GLU A 116 -2.52 10.12 -10.28
N ASP A 117 -1.82 10.38 -9.17
CA ASP A 117 -2.38 10.40 -7.83
C ASP A 117 -3.33 11.60 -7.61
N MET A 118 -3.01 12.78 -8.17
CA MET A 118 -3.88 13.97 -8.08
C MET A 118 -4.99 14.03 -9.13
N ALA A 119 -4.81 13.39 -10.29
CA ALA A 119 -5.79 13.43 -11.36
C ALA A 119 -7.06 12.67 -10.94
N VAL A 120 -8.22 13.30 -11.12
CA VAL A 120 -9.52 12.65 -10.89
C VAL A 120 -10.12 12.34 -12.26
N PRO A 121 -10.15 11.07 -12.70
CA PRO A 121 -10.76 10.69 -13.98
C PRO A 121 -12.25 11.03 -14.00
N GLU A 122 -12.75 11.47 -15.14
CA GLU A 122 -14.19 11.75 -15.29
C GLU A 122 -15.04 10.49 -15.16
N GLU A 123 -14.50 9.34 -15.56
CA GLU A 123 -15.10 8.02 -15.33
C GLU A 123 -15.36 7.75 -13.84
N MET A 124 -14.40 8.09 -12.96
CA MET A 124 -14.57 7.96 -11.50
C MET A 124 -15.73 8.84 -11.01
N ILE A 125 -15.87 10.05 -11.55
CA ILE A 125 -16.95 10.97 -11.20
C ILE A 125 -18.30 10.39 -11.63
N GLN A 126 -18.41 9.94 -12.89
CA GLN A 126 -19.63 9.36 -13.43
C GLN A 126 -20.03 8.08 -12.67
N THR A 127 -19.08 7.20 -12.39
CA THR A 127 -19.34 5.98 -11.62
C THR A 127 -19.83 6.28 -10.20
N ILE A 128 -19.20 7.22 -9.49
CA ILE A 128 -19.67 7.63 -8.16
C ILE A 128 -21.06 8.28 -8.23
N MET A 129 -21.36 9.01 -9.30
CA MET A 129 -22.63 9.73 -9.48
C MET A 129 -23.79 8.83 -9.90
N GLU A 130 -23.58 7.87 -10.79
CA GLU A 130 -24.64 7.13 -11.48
C GLU A 130 -24.76 5.67 -11.04
N VAL A 131 -23.64 5.01 -10.76
CA VAL A 131 -23.64 3.56 -10.46
C VAL A 131 -24.22 3.28 -9.06
N PRO A 132 -25.02 2.20 -8.91
CA PRO A 132 -25.52 1.77 -7.60
C PRO A 132 -24.41 1.19 -6.73
N VAL A 133 -24.55 1.36 -5.41
CA VAL A 133 -23.58 0.96 -4.37
C VAL A 133 -23.33 -0.56 -4.32
N THR A 134 -24.18 -1.36 -4.96
CA THR A 134 -24.11 -2.83 -4.97
C THR A 134 -23.03 -3.39 -5.92
N GLU A 135 -22.56 -2.59 -6.88
CA GLU A 135 -21.62 -3.02 -7.92
C GLU A 135 -20.15 -2.95 -7.44
N LYS A 136 -19.32 -3.88 -7.94
CA LYS A 136 -17.90 -3.95 -7.57
C LYS A 136 -17.11 -2.73 -8.06
N GLU A 137 -17.49 -2.18 -9.21
CA GLU A 137 -16.86 -1.00 -9.81
C GLU A 137 -16.95 0.21 -8.88
N PHE A 138 -18.11 0.41 -8.25
CA PHE A 138 -18.29 1.46 -7.25
C PHE A 138 -17.33 1.30 -6.07
N LEU A 139 -17.10 0.06 -5.59
CA LEU A 139 -16.20 -0.21 -4.47
C LEU A 139 -14.73 0.09 -4.84
N THR A 140 -14.28 -0.31 -6.03
CA THR A 140 -12.93 -0.01 -6.52
C THR A 140 -12.70 1.50 -6.60
N HIS A 141 -13.62 2.24 -7.22
CA HIS A 141 -13.51 3.69 -7.31
C HIS A 141 -13.68 4.39 -5.96
N LEU A 142 -14.44 3.82 -5.02
CA LEU A 142 -14.51 4.34 -3.65
C LEU A 142 -13.18 4.16 -2.89
N MET A 143 -12.48 3.04 -3.10
CA MET A 143 -11.14 2.81 -2.54
C MET A 143 -10.13 3.80 -3.12
N GLU A 144 -10.13 3.99 -4.44
CA GLU A 144 -9.30 5.00 -5.09
C GLU A 144 -9.62 6.41 -4.58
N LEU A 145 -10.90 6.76 -4.44
CA LEU A 145 -11.32 8.05 -3.87
C LEU A 145 -10.79 8.22 -2.44
N ASN A 146 -10.88 7.17 -1.60
CA ASN A 146 -10.38 7.22 -0.24
C ASN A 146 -8.87 7.42 -0.19
N HIS A 147 -8.12 6.74 -1.06
CA HIS A 147 -6.68 6.93 -1.20
C HIS A 147 -6.36 8.38 -1.59
N LYS A 148 -7.02 8.91 -2.62
CA LYS A 148 -6.85 10.30 -3.07
C LYS A 148 -7.20 11.33 -2.00
N LEU A 149 -8.28 11.08 -1.23
CA LEU A 149 -8.65 11.93 -0.09
C LEU A 149 -7.60 11.91 1.03
N ASN A 150 -6.99 10.75 1.31
CA ASN A 150 -5.94 10.64 2.32
C ASN A 150 -4.64 11.28 1.85
N LEU A 151 -4.24 11.06 0.60
CA LEU A 151 -3.11 11.76 -0.02
C LEU A 151 -3.32 13.28 0.03
N MET A 152 -4.52 13.78 -0.27
CA MET A 152 -4.78 15.22 -0.16
C MET A 152 -4.65 15.73 1.29
N LYS A 153 -5.15 14.97 2.28
CA LYS A 153 -4.98 15.31 3.70
C LYS A 153 -3.50 15.38 4.10
N GLU A 154 -2.67 14.48 3.58
CA GLU A 154 -1.22 14.43 3.82
C GLU A 154 -0.46 15.52 3.04
N LEU A 155 -0.87 15.79 1.82
CA LEU A 155 -0.31 16.78 0.89
C LEU A 155 -0.80 18.21 1.14
N ASN A 156 -1.40 18.51 2.31
CA ASN A 156 -1.73 19.87 2.75
C ASN A 156 -0.51 20.83 2.85
N PHE A 157 0.63 20.49 2.27
CA PHE A 157 1.74 21.39 1.96
C PHE A 157 1.61 21.97 0.55
N LYS A 158 1.34 23.28 0.54
CA LYS A 158 1.36 24.27 -0.56
C LYS A 158 -0.01 24.65 -1.09
N GLU A 159 -0.39 25.89 -0.75
CA GLU A 159 -1.49 26.72 -1.26
C GLU A 159 -1.40 26.96 -2.79
N SER A 160 -1.31 25.90 -3.58
CA SER A 160 -1.44 25.99 -5.03
C SER A 160 -2.92 26.02 -5.40
N LYS A 161 -3.32 26.95 -6.27
CA LYS A 161 -4.71 27.09 -6.74
C LYS A 161 -5.24 25.79 -7.35
N SER A 162 -4.42 25.07 -8.11
CA SER A 162 -4.79 23.78 -8.70
C SER A 162 -5.07 22.68 -7.66
N SER A 163 -4.40 22.74 -6.50
CA SER A 163 -4.66 21.80 -5.40
C SER A 163 -6.00 22.11 -4.72
N GLN A 164 -6.35 23.40 -4.61
CA GLN A 164 -7.65 23.84 -4.08
C GLN A 164 -8.80 23.43 -4.99
N ASP A 165 -8.66 23.59 -6.30
CA ASP A 165 -9.68 23.18 -7.29
C ASP A 165 -9.95 21.66 -7.22
N ILE A 166 -8.89 20.85 -7.18
CA ILE A 166 -9.00 19.39 -7.06
C ILE A 166 -9.59 19.00 -5.70
N SER A 167 -9.17 19.65 -4.62
CA SER A 167 -9.71 19.44 -3.27
C SER A 167 -11.21 19.71 -3.22
N GLU A 168 -11.69 20.78 -3.87
CA GLU A 168 -13.12 21.09 -3.92
C GLU A 168 -13.90 20.00 -4.65
N VAL A 169 -13.41 19.52 -5.80
CA VAL A 169 -14.03 18.42 -6.56
C VAL A 169 -14.07 17.14 -5.74
N LEU A 170 -12.95 16.75 -5.11
CA LEU A 170 -12.86 15.58 -4.23
C LEU A 170 -13.80 15.69 -3.03
N PHE A 171 -13.94 16.88 -2.45
CA PHE A 171 -14.86 17.11 -1.34
C PHE A 171 -16.33 16.98 -1.77
N LYS A 172 -16.70 17.52 -2.94
CA LYS A 172 -18.05 17.33 -3.51
C LYS A 172 -18.34 15.85 -3.81
N LEU A 173 -17.37 15.13 -4.38
CA LEU A 173 -17.46 13.69 -4.60
C LEU A 173 -17.62 12.92 -3.30
N LYS A 174 -16.83 13.26 -2.27
CA LYS A 174 -16.94 12.70 -0.92
C LYS A 174 -18.37 12.87 -0.40
N ILE A 175 -18.92 14.08 -0.40
CA ILE A 175 -20.28 14.33 0.10
C ILE A 175 -21.31 13.48 -0.65
N LYS A 176 -21.19 13.39 -1.98
CA LYS A 176 -22.12 12.59 -2.79
C LYS A 176 -22.01 11.11 -2.48
N ALA A 177 -20.78 10.57 -2.43
CA ALA A 177 -20.52 9.18 -2.09
C ALA A 177 -21.06 8.85 -0.69
N MET A 178 -20.80 9.72 0.30
CA MET A 178 -21.29 9.58 1.66
C MET A 178 -22.82 9.56 1.73
N SER A 179 -23.50 10.43 0.98
CA SER A 179 -24.96 10.45 0.90
C SER A 179 -25.52 9.14 0.35
N LYS A 180 -24.93 8.62 -0.75
CA LYS A 180 -25.31 7.31 -1.31
C LYS A 180 -25.08 6.16 -0.33
N LEU A 181 -23.91 6.12 0.30
CA LEU A 181 -23.56 5.08 1.27
C LEU A 181 -24.50 5.11 2.49
N ARG A 182 -24.84 6.30 2.99
CA ARG A 182 -25.80 6.46 4.09
C ARG A 182 -27.16 5.89 3.71
N VAL A 183 -27.70 6.26 2.54
CA VAL A 183 -29.00 5.75 2.06
C VAL A 183 -28.96 4.23 1.95
N TYR A 184 -27.90 3.68 1.37
CA TYR A 184 -27.75 2.23 1.24
C TYR A 184 -27.69 1.53 2.61
N CYS A 185 -26.85 2.00 3.54
CA CYS A 185 -26.75 1.44 4.89
C CYS A 185 -28.10 1.49 5.62
N MET A 186 -28.82 2.62 5.53
CA MET A 186 -30.16 2.75 6.13
C MET A 186 -31.16 1.77 5.48
N GLU A 187 -31.13 1.60 4.16
CA GLU A 187 -31.98 0.63 3.47
C GLU A 187 -31.70 -0.81 3.93
N GLN A 188 -30.43 -1.17 4.13
CA GLN A 188 -30.06 -2.47 4.69
C GLN A 188 -30.56 -2.63 6.13
N ILE A 189 -30.47 -1.58 6.96
CA ILE A 189 -31.02 -1.58 8.32
C ILE A 189 -32.55 -1.77 8.29
N TYR A 190 -33.25 -1.12 7.36
CA TYR A 190 -34.70 -1.26 7.23
C TYR A 190 -35.14 -2.63 6.72
N LYS A 191 -34.32 -3.35 5.96
CA LYS A 191 -34.62 -4.73 5.55
C LYS A 191 -34.80 -5.67 6.74
N PHE A 192 -34.15 -5.40 7.88
CA PHE A 192 -34.35 -6.20 9.09
C PHE A 192 -35.74 -6.03 9.73
N ARG A 193 -36.45 -4.93 9.46
CA ARG A 193 -37.80 -4.70 9.99
C ARG A 193 -38.84 -5.66 9.39
N LYS A 194 -38.51 -6.38 8.31
CA LYS A 194 -39.42 -7.33 7.69
C LYS A 194 -39.65 -8.54 8.62
N PRO A 195 -40.89 -8.79 9.07
CA PRO A 195 -41.19 -9.87 9.99
C PRO A 195 -40.86 -11.23 9.36
N MET A 196 -40.48 -12.21 10.20
CA MET A 196 -40.15 -13.59 9.81
C MET A 196 -38.87 -13.77 8.94
N THR A 197 -38.05 -12.74 8.78
CA THR A 197 -36.74 -12.87 8.10
C THR A 197 -35.72 -13.49 9.05
N ASN A 198 -34.95 -14.48 8.60
CA ASN A 198 -33.78 -14.92 9.34
C ASN A 198 -32.76 -13.77 9.37
N TYR A 199 -32.63 -13.11 10.53
CA TYR A 199 -31.77 -11.93 10.74
C TYR A 199 -30.30 -12.20 10.39
N GLN A 200 -29.88 -13.47 10.36
CA GLN A 200 -28.53 -13.90 10.00
C GLN A 200 -28.18 -13.63 8.53
N ILE A 201 -29.13 -13.77 7.61
CA ILE A 201 -28.85 -13.66 6.17
C ILE A 201 -28.52 -12.20 5.80
N PRO A 202 -29.31 -11.19 6.21
CA PRO A 202 -28.97 -9.80 5.94
C PRO A 202 -27.77 -9.28 6.77
N GLN A 203 -27.53 -9.80 7.99
CA GLN A 203 -26.31 -9.48 8.77
C GLN A 203 -25.04 -9.92 8.02
N ASN A 204 -24.99 -11.15 7.51
CA ASN A 204 -23.86 -11.63 6.71
C ASN A 204 -23.70 -10.86 5.38
N ALA A 205 -24.79 -10.37 4.80
CA ALA A 205 -24.73 -9.50 3.64
C ALA A 205 -24.11 -8.13 3.96
N MET A 206 -24.42 -7.55 5.14
CA MET A 206 -23.83 -6.30 5.60
C MET A 206 -22.33 -6.41 5.89
N LEU A 207 -21.85 -7.56 6.39
CA LEU A 207 -20.42 -7.77 6.64
C LEU A 207 -19.58 -7.65 5.35
N LYS A 208 -20.13 -8.02 4.19
CA LYS A 208 -19.47 -7.84 2.88
C LYS A 208 -19.20 -6.36 2.54
N PHE A 209 -19.94 -5.45 3.17
CA PHE A 209 -19.87 -4.00 2.94
C PHE A 209 -19.19 -3.25 4.09
N LYS A 210 -18.40 -3.96 4.92
CA LYS A 210 -17.62 -3.37 6.02
C LYS A 210 -16.80 -2.14 5.60
N PHE A 211 -16.22 -2.17 4.40
CA PHE A 211 -15.44 -1.05 3.87
C PHE A 211 -16.25 0.26 3.77
N PHE A 212 -17.56 0.18 3.52
CA PHE A 212 -18.40 1.39 3.47
C PHE A 212 -18.51 2.06 4.83
N PHE A 213 -18.65 1.27 5.90
CA PHE A 213 -18.68 1.82 7.25
C PHE A 213 -17.32 2.41 7.64
N GLU A 214 -16.22 1.74 7.30
CA GLU A 214 -14.87 2.25 7.51
C GLU A 214 -14.64 3.58 6.77
N PHE A 215 -15.06 3.67 5.50
CA PHE A 215 -14.98 4.89 4.72
C PHE A 215 -15.79 6.05 5.35
N ILE A 216 -17.00 5.77 5.85
CA ILE A 216 -17.82 6.76 6.55
C ILE A 216 -17.12 7.21 7.84
N LEU A 217 -16.61 6.27 8.63
CA LEU A 217 -15.97 6.55 9.92
C LEU A 217 -14.71 7.42 9.78
N SER A 218 -13.89 7.17 8.76
CA SER A 218 -12.67 7.95 8.47
C SER A 218 -12.94 9.36 7.95
N ASN A 219 -14.17 9.63 7.49
CA ASN A 219 -14.52 10.88 6.84
C ASN A 219 -15.46 11.77 7.66
N GLU A 220 -16.55 11.21 8.19
CA GLU A 220 -17.57 11.90 8.98
C GLU A 220 -18.10 11.00 10.10
N ARG A 221 -17.58 11.24 11.31
CA ARG A 221 -17.96 10.46 12.50
C ARG A 221 -19.43 10.61 12.89
N GLY A 222 -20.04 11.77 12.62
CA GLY A 222 -21.46 12.01 12.93
C GLY A 222 -22.40 11.09 12.13
N VAL A 223 -22.18 10.96 10.82
CA VAL A 223 -23.00 10.08 9.97
C VAL A 223 -22.82 8.61 10.37
N ALA A 224 -21.61 8.21 10.77
CA ALA A 224 -21.37 6.87 11.30
C ALA A 224 -22.19 6.61 12.58
N GLN A 225 -22.21 7.57 13.51
CA GLN A 225 -23.00 7.48 14.74
C GLN A 225 -24.50 7.39 14.46
N ASP A 226 -25.03 8.15 13.51
CA ASP A 226 -26.45 8.06 13.12
C ASP A 226 -26.81 6.65 12.63
N ILE A 227 -25.96 6.05 11.79
CA ILE A 227 -26.16 4.69 11.28
C ILE A 227 -26.09 3.67 12.43
N CYS A 228 -25.14 3.83 13.36
CA CYS A 228 -25.06 3.00 14.56
C CYS A 228 -26.34 3.11 15.40
N ASN A 229 -26.80 4.31 15.68
CA ASN A 229 -27.98 4.54 16.51
C ASN A 229 -29.25 3.95 15.88
N GLU A 230 -29.45 4.14 14.57
CA GLU A 230 -30.60 3.56 13.87
C GLU A 230 -30.54 2.02 13.85
N TYR A 231 -29.34 1.44 13.74
CA TYR A 231 -29.14 -0.01 13.87
C TYR A 231 -29.50 -0.49 15.28
N ILE A 232 -28.98 0.16 16.31
CA ILE A 232 -29.24 -0.16 17.73
C ILE A 232 -30.73 -0.11 18.03
N ASP A 233 -31.41 0.94 17.60
CA ASP A 233 -32.85 1.11 17.82
C ASP A 233 -33.67 0.06 17.08
N THR A 234 -33.27 -0.29 15.86
CA THR A 234 -33.98 -1.28 15.04
C THR A 234 -33.77 -2.69 15.60
N MET A 235 -32.52 -3.09 15.86
CA MET A 235 -32.21 -4.40 16.45
C MET A 235 -32.78 -4.55 17.86
N GLY A 236 -32.66 -3.52 18.70
CA GLY A 236 -33.21 -3.55 20.05
C GLY A 236 -34.73 -3.80 20.06
N LYS A 237 -35.48 -3.16 19.15
CA LYS A 237 -36.93 -3.41 18.99
C LYS A 237 -37.24 -4.80 18.46
N ILE A 238 -36.45 -5.29 17.50
CA ILE A 238 -36.61 -6.63 16.91
C ILE A 238 -36.37 -7.71 17.96
N TYR A 239 -35.24 -7.67 18.68
CA TYR A 239 -34.94 -8.63 19.73
C TYR A 239 -35.97 -8.59 20.85
N TYR A 240 -36.35 -7.40 21.32
CA TYR A 240 -37.38 -7.26 22.35
C TYR A 240 -38.71 -7.89 21.92
N SER A 241 -39.18 -7.60 20.70
CA SER A 241 -40.42 -8.16 20.16
C SER A 241 -40.33 -9.67 19.96
N TYR A 242 -39.20 -10.16 19.44
CA TYR A 242 -38.93 -11.59 19.24
C TYR A 242 -38.99 -12.35 20.56
N PHE A 243 -38.21 -11.94 21.56
CA PHE A 243 -38.18 -12.60 22.87
C PHE A 243 -39.51 -12.47 23.62
N LYS A 244 -40.18 -11.32 23.55
CA LYS A 244 -41.51 -11.16 24.14
C LYS A 244 -42.51 -12.16 23.54
N SER A 245 -42.56 -12.25 22.21
CA SER A 245 -43.45 -13.17 21.50
C SER A 245 -43.06 -14.65 21.72
N TYR A 246 -41.76 -14.93 21.80
CA TYR A 246 -41.24 -16.26 22.06
C TYR A 246 -41.57 -16.72 23.49
N SER A 247 -41.34 -15.87 24.49
CA SER A 247 -41.68 -16.12 25.90
C SER A 247 -43.17 -16.39 26.08
N THR A 248 -44.05 -15.57 25.50
CA THR A 248 -45.51 -15.79 25.54
C THR A 248 -45.91 -17.12 24.90
N ARG A 249 -45.28 -17.49 23.77
CA ARG A 249 -45.55 -18.77 23.08
C ARG A 249 -45.00 -19.97 23.84
N LEU A 250 -43.86 -19.85 24.52
CA LEU A 250 -43.32 -20.89 25.39
C LEU A 250 -44.18 -21.10 26.64
N ALA A 251 -44.64 -20.01 27.27
CA ALA A 251 -45.54 -20.08 28.41
C ALA A 251 -46.84 -20.84 28.07
N ALA A 252 -47.35 -20.67 26.84
CA ALA A 252 -48.52 -21.40 26.35
C ALA A 252 -48.29 -22.92 26.17
N LEU A 253 -47.03 -23.41 26.18
CA LEU A 253 -46.65 -24.83 26.07
C LEU A 253 -46.32 -25.48 27.42
N LYS A 254 -46.35 -24.70 28.51
CA LYS A 254 -46.20 -25.20 29.87
C LYS A 254 -47.29 -26.23 30.18
N PHE A 255 -46.99 -27.20 31.03
CA PHE A 255 -48.01 -28.06 31.61
C PHE A 255 -49.05 -27.22 32.38
N GLU A 256 -50.33 -27.39 32.05
CA GLU A 256 -51.46 -26.86 32.83
C GLU A 256 -51.68 -27.75 34.05
N GLU A 257 -50.92 -27.54 35.11
CA GLU A 257 -51.33 -27.96 36.44
C GLU A 257 -50.74 -26.95 37.43
N ALA A 258 -51.49 -25.88 37.65
CA ALA A 258 -51.27 -25.04 38.81
C ALA A 258 -51.57 -25.89 40.06
N VAL A 259 -50.64 -25.91 41.00
CA VAL A 259 -50.79 -26.60 42.29
C VAL A 259 -52.06 -26.07 42.97
N SER A 260 -53.12 -26.88 42.99
CA SER A 260 -54.27 -26.64 43.87
C SER A 260 -53.92 -27.14 45.27
N LYS A 261 -54.57 -26.59 46.31
CA LYS A 261 -54.42 -27.01 47.72
C LYS A 261 -54.62 -28.51 47.97
N ASP A 262 -55.16 -29.25 46.99
CA ASP A 262 -55.40 -30.69 47.02
C ASP A 262 -54.21 -31.54 46.53
N ASP A 263 -53.15 -30.95 45.97
CA ASP A 263 -51.95 -31.68 45.53
C ASP A 263 -50.96 -31.82 46.71
N LEU A 264 -51.40 -32.54 47.75
CA LEU A 264 -50.62 -32.79 48.96
C LEU A 264 -49.60 -33.91 48.69
N MET A 265 -48.30 -33.60 48.77
CA MET A 265 -47.27 -34.62 48.90
C MET A 265 -47.40 -35.34 50.25
N GLY A 266 -47.56 -36.66 50.22
CA GLY A 266 -47.57 -37.48 51.43
C GLY A 266 -48.97 -37.91 51.91
N LEU A 267 -49.83 -38.40 51.01
CA LEU A 267 -50.81 -39.39 51.45
C LEU A 267 -50.06 -40.69 51.72
N GLU A 268 -49.80 -40.99 53.00
CA GLU A 268 -49.51 -42.37 53.41
C GLU A 268 -50.64 -43.26 52.89
N ASP A 269 -50.24 -44.30 52.16
CA ASP A 269 -51.09 -45.22 51.44
C ASP A 269 -51.88 -46.11 52.43
N THR A 270 -52.81 -45.51 53.17
CA THR A 270 -53.82 -46.22 53.96
C THR A 270 -55.13 -46.18 53.20
N VAL A 271 -55.15 -46.91 52.09
CA VAL A 271 -56.29 -47.02 51.19
C VAL A 271 -57.45 -47.74 51.88
N THR A 272 -58.33 -47.01 52.56
CA THR A 272 -59.75 -47.42 52.63
C THR A 272 -60.40 -46.99 51.32
N ARG A 273 -60.57 -47.95 50.40
CA ARG A 273 -61.20 -47.75 49.09
C ARG A 273 -62.62 -47.22 49.25
N SER A 274 -62.83 -45.94 48.92
CA SER A 274 -64.15 -45.36 48.66
C SER A 274 -64.47 -45.45 47.16
N ILE A 275 -65.61 -46.05 46.80
CA ILE A 275 -65.99 -46.43 45.43
C ILE A 275 -66.62 -45.27 44.62
N PHE A 276 -66.63 -44.04 45.13
CA PHE A 276 -67.26 -42.90 44.44
C PHE A 276 -66.37 -41.67 44.20
N SER A 277 -65.05 -41.73 44.43
CA SER A 277 -64.17 -40.71 43.87
C SER A 277 -63.78 -41.12 42.44
N LYS A 278 -64.04 -40.24 41.47
CA LYS A 278 -63.42 -40.35 40.15
C LYS A 278 -61.92 -40.38 40.42
N THR A 279 -61.32 -41.55 40.31
CA THR A 279 -59.88 -41.69 40.13
C THR A 279 -59.54 -40.92 38.86
N SER A 280 -59.20 -39.64 39.00
CA SER A 280 -58.32 -38.95 38.07
C SER A 280 -57.08 -39.83 38.04
N SER A 281 -57.01 -40.69 37.04
CA SER A 281 -55.81 -41.45 36.76
C SER A 281 -54.69 -40.41 36.68
N LEU A 282 -53.78 -40.43 37.65
CA LEU A 282 -52.46 -39.81 37.59
C LEU A 282 -51.74 -40.43 36.38
N LYS A 283 -52.15 -40.01 35.18
CA LYS A 283 -51.59 -40.46 33.89
C LYS A 283 -50.27 -39.77 33.58
N ASN A 284 -49.94 -38.72 34.31
CA ASN A 284 -48.61 -38.13 34.29
C ASN A 284 -47.89 -38.50 35.58
N LYS A 285 -46.92 -39.43 35.46
CA LYS A 285 -45.96 -39.78 36.52
C LYS A 285 -44.99 -38.63 36.89
N SER A 286 -45.15 -37.47 36.27
CA SER A 286 -44.50 -36.22 36.65
C SER A 286 -45.50 -35.37 37.44
N THR A 287 -45.79 -35.73 38.68
CA THR A 287 -46.36 -34.74 39.61
C THR A 287 -45.39 -33.55 39.65
N VAL A 288 -45.87 -32.33 39.88
CA VAL A 288 -45.05 -31.09 40.00
C VAL A 288 -43.82 -31.28 40.91
N PHE A 289 -43.99 -32.21 41.84
CA PHE A 289 -43.19 -32.66 42.94
C PHE A 289 -42.21 -33.82 42.64
N SER A 290 -42.38 -34.52 41.51
CA SER A 290 -41.46 -35.57 41.08
C SER A 290 -40.34 -34.99 40.21
N ILE A 291 -39.09 -35.15 40.67
CA ILE A 291 -37.90 -34.68 39.95
C ILE A 291 -37.60 -35.54 38.70
N GLY A 292 -37.79 -36.87 38.77
CA GLY A 292 -37.66 -37.78 37.62
C GLY A 292 -36.44 -37.50 36.73
N ASP A 293 -36.65 -37.48 35.41
CA ASP A 293 -35.62 -37.19 34.41
C ASP A 293 -35.43 -35.67 34.15
N ARG A 294 -36.02 -34.78 34.98
CA ARG A 294 -35.90 -33.31 34.78
C ARG A 294 -34.47 -32.81 34.98
N GLY A 295 -33.65 -33.56 35.73
CA GLY A 295 -32.22 -33.30 35.89
C GLY A 295 -31.41 -33.44 34.59
N ASP A 296 -31.90 -34.18 33.59
CA ASP A 296 -31.21 -34.35 32.32
C ASP A 296 -31.17 -33.05 31.49
N VAL A 297 -32.04 -32.08 31.80
CA VAL A 297 -32.02 -30.74 31.21
C VAL A 297 -30.70 -30.03 31.46
N LEU A 298 -30.09 -30.25 32.64
CA LEU A 298 -28.83 -29.62 33.04
C LEU A 298 -27.59 -30.37 32.55
N ASN A 299 -27.70 -31.68 32.33
CA ASN A 299 -26.56 -32.54 31.99
C ASN A 299 -26.51 -32.88 30.49
N GLN A 300 -27.52 -33.58 29.97
CA GLN A 300 -27.49 -34.15 28.62
C GLN A 300 -28.18 -33.25 27.59
N GLN A 301 -29.10 -32.40 28.01
CA GLN A 301 -29.91 -31.56 27.12
C GLN A 301 -29.53 -30.08 27.19
N LEU A 302 -28.41 -29.74 27.84
CA LEU A 302 -27.94 -28.36 28.00
C LEU A 302 -27.66 -27.66 26.66
N GLU A 303 -27.24 -28.42 25.65
CA GLU A 303 -26.98 -27.96 24.26
C GLU A 303 -28.03 -28.47 23.24
N ALA A 304 -29.14 -29.05 23.70
CA ALA A 304 -30.20 -29.51 22.81
C ALA A 304 -30.77 -28.37 21.94
N PRO A 305 -31.35 -28.66 20.77
CA PRO A 305 -32.01 -27.64 19.95
C PRO A 305 -33.09 -26.87 20.74
N ILE A 306 -33.26 -25.59 20.42
CA ILE A 306 -34.31 -24.77 21.05
C ILE A 306 -35.71 -25.30 20.66
N ILE A 307 -36.66 -25.19 21.60
CA ILE A 307 -38.07 -25.51 21.39
C ILE A 307 -38.64 -24.49 20.42
N VAL A 308 -39.15 -24.96 19.27
CA VAL A 308 -39.79 -24.11 18.27
C VAL A 308 -41.31 -24.17 18.49
N PRO A 309 -41.96 -23.12 19.05
CA PRO A 309 -43.33 -23.25 19.53
C PRO A 309 -44.36 -23.60 18.45
N HIS A 310 -44.09 -23.24 17.19
CA HIS A 310 -44.97 -23.58 16.06
C HIS A 310 -44.89 -25.05 15.64
N ALA A 311 -43.77 -25.74 15.89
CA ALA A 311 -43.58 -27.14 15.51
C ALA A 311 -44.07 -28.12 16.59
N GLN A 312 -44.19 -27.67 17.84
CA GLN A 312 -44.41 -28.53 19.01
C GLN A 312 -45.72 -28.22 19.76
N GLN A 313 -46.72 -27.65 19.09
CA GLN A 313 -48.00 -27.20 19.69
C GLN A 313 -48.78 -28.28 20.47
N LYS A 314 -48.55 -29.57 20.19
CA LYS A 314 -49.23 -30.69 20.86
C LYS A 314 -48.46 -31.26 22.06
N THR A 315 -47.20 -30.86 22.24
CA THR A 315 -46.31 -31.38 23.27
C THR A 315 -46.22 -30.36 24.40
N ARG A 316 -46.40 -30.83 25.63
CA ARG A 316 -46.24 -30.02 26.84
C ARG A 316 -44.86 -30.28 27.45
N TYR A 317 -44.23 -29.24 27.97
CA TYR A 317 -42.86 -29.30 28.51
C TYR A 317 -42.83 -28.88 29.98
N PRO A 318 -41.92 -29.46 30.78
CA PRO A 318 -41.67 -28.99 32.13
C PRO A 318 -41.02 -27.60 32.09
N TYR A 319 -41.17 -26.85 33.17
CA TYR A 319 -40.70 -25.47 33.24
C TYR A 319 -39.19 -25.36 32.96
N GLU A 320 -38.38 -26.30 33.46
CA GLU A 320 -36.93 -26.31 33.25
C GLU A 320 -36.54 -26.36 31.77
N SER A 321 -37.25 -27.15 30.96
CA SER A 321 -36.98 -27.26 29.53
C SER A 321 -37.36 -25.98 28.78
N LEU A 322 -38.45 -25.32 29.19
CA LEU A 322 -38.87 -24.03 28.62
C LEU A 322 -37.88 -22.92 28.98
N PHE A 323 -37.51 -22.82 30.26
CA PHE A 323 -36.54 -21.87 30.77
C PHE A 323 -35.17 -22.06 30.09
N ARG A 324 -34.67 -23.30 30.01
CA ARG A 324 -33.42 -23.60 29.31
C ARG A 324 -33.47 -23.21 27.84
N SER A 325 -34.59 -23.48 27.15
CA SER A 325 -34.77 -23.09 25.75
C SER A 325 -34.79 -21.57 25.55
N GLU A 326 -35.32 -20.81 26.51
CA GLU A 326 -35.31 -19.36 26.50
C GLU A 326 -33.91 -18.78 26.74
N GLN A 327 -33.19 -19.29 27.74
CA GLN A 327 -31.82 -18.87 28.05
C GLN A 327 -30.84 -19.23 26.94
N TYR A 328 -30.92 -20.45 26.39
CA TYR A 328 -30.04 -20.89 25.31
C TYR A 328 -30.28 -20.07 24.04
N ALA A 329 -31.54 -19.77 23.70
CA ALA A 329 -31.87 -18.87 22.59
C ALA A 329 -31.32 -17.45 22.83
N LEU A 330 -31.41 -16.93 24.06
CA LEU A 330 -30.86 -15.62 24.42
C LEU A 330 -29.34 -15.58 24.21
N VAL A 331 -28.61 -16.55 24.75
CA VAL A 331 -27.15 -16.62 24.65
C VAL A 331 -26.69 -16.76 23.20
N ASP A 332 -27.31 -17.65 22.41
CA ASP A 332 -26.96 -17.84 21.00
C ASP A 332 -27.15 -16.55 20.18
N ASN A 333 -28.28 -15.86 20.37
CA ASN A 333 -28.53 -14.58 19.69
C ASN A 333 -27.60 -13.46 20.21
N ALA A 334 -27.34 -13.40 21.52
CA ALA A 334 -26.42 -12.44 22.12
C ALA A 334 -24.98 -12.60 21.60
N CYS A 335 -24.47 -13.83 21.51
CA CYS A 335 -23.14 -14.12 21.00
C CYS A 335 -22.99 -13.69 19.53
N ARG A 336 -23.98 -14.02 18.69
CA ARG A 336 -23.98 -13.62 17.27
C ARG A 336 -24.05 -12.11 17.10
N GLU A 337 -24.92 -11.45 17.86
CA GLU A 337 -25.05 -10.00 17.82
C GLU A 337 -23.76 -9.31 18.26
N TYR A 338 -23.12 -9.79 19.34
CA TYR A 338 -21.85 -9.27 19.82
C TYR A 338 -20.75 -9.41 18.77
N LEU A 339 -20.64 -10.57 18.13
CA LEU A 339 -19.68 -10.79 17.04
C LEU A 339 -19.94 -9.84 15.87
N PHE A 340 -21.19 -9.72 15.42
CA PHE A 340 -21.55 -8.80 14.34
C PHE A 340 -21.20 -7.34 14.68
N VAL A 341 -21.56 -6.87 15.88
CA VAL A 341 -21.29 -5.50 16.32
C VAL A 341 -19.79 -5.22 16.35
N THR A 342 -18.99 -6.15 16.88
CA THR A 342 -17.53 -5.99 16.93
C THR A 342 -16.89 -5.98 15.54
N GLU A 343 -17.36 -6.82 14.62
CA GLU A 343 -16.80 -6.93 13.27
C GLU A 343 -17.22 -5.80 12.33
N PHE A 344 -18.51 -5.43 12.34
CA PHE A 344 -19.08 -4.44 11.43
C PHE A 344 -18.71 -3.01 11.85
N PHE A 345 -18.86 -2.68 13.13
CA PHE A 345 -18.57 -1.33 13.63
C PHE A 345 -17.09 -1.12 14.00
N ILE A 346 -16.25 -2.18 13.90
CA ILE A 346 -14.81 -2.12 14.19
C ILE A 346 -14.54 -1.62 15.63
N VAL A 347 -15.40 -2.03 16.56
CA VAL A 347 -15.33 -1.61 17.96
C VAL A 347 -14.82 -2.77 18.81
N ARG A 348 -13.96 -2.49 19.79
CA ARG A 348 -13.42 -3.49 20.73
C ARG A 348 -13.50 -3.02 22.17
N GLY A 349 -13.59 -3.97 23.09
CA GLY A 349 -13.55 -3.73 24.54
C GLY A 349 -14.79 -2.97 25.06
N PRO A 350 -14.62 -1.89 25.83
CA PRO A 350 -15.71 -1.25 26.58
C PRO A 350 -16.79 -0.64 25.68
N GLN A 351 -16.40 -0.06 24.54
CA GLN A 351 -17.36 0.52 23.59
C GLN A 351 -18.24 -0.55 22.93
N ALA A 352 -17.71 -1.75 22.70
CA ALA A 352 -18.51 -2.86 22.15
C ALA A 352 -19.51 -3.37 23.19
N GLN A 353 -19.12 -3.39 24.47
CA GLN A 353 -20.03 -3.73 25.57
C GLN A 353 -21.15 -2.70 25.73
N GLU A 354 -20.85 -1.41 25.58
CA GLU A 354 -21.85 -0.35 25.63
C GLU A 354 -22.88 -0.49 24.51
N LEU A 355 -22.42 -0.67 23.26
CA LEU A 355 -23.31 -0.91 22.10
C LEU A 355 -24.17 -2.15 22.30
N PHE A 356 -23.56 -3.25 22.76
CA PHE A 356 -24.27 -4.48 23.07
C PHE A 356 -25.34 -4.28 24.16
N ASN A 357 -25.02 -3.56 25.23
CA ASN A 357 -25.96 -3.24 26.30
C ASN A 357 -27.13 -2.38 25.80
N GLN A 358 -26.90 -1.46 24.87
CA GLN A 358 -27.98 -0.68 24.29
C GLN A 358 -28.93 -1.52 23.43
N ILE A 359 -28.41 -2.53 22.72
CA ILE A 359 -29.21 -3.44 21.88
C ILE A 359 -29.96 -4.47 22.73
N MET A 360 -29.24 -5.23 23.54
CA MET A 360 -29.77 -6.39 24.26
C MET A 360 -30.24 -6.07 25.68
N GLY A 361 -29.83 -4.94 26.27
CA GLY A 361 -30.11 -4.63 27.67
C GLY A 361 -31.60 -4.58 27.99
N LYS A 362 -32.42 -3.93 27.14
CA LYS A 362 -33.89 -3.90 27.32
C LYS A 362 -34.51 -5.30 27.30
N THR A 363 -34.01 -6.17 26.42
CA THR A 363 -34.44 -7.57 26.31
C THR A 363 -34.02 -8.37 27.53
N MET A 364 -32.78 -8.23 27.97
CA MET A 364 -32.26 -8.89 29.18
C MET A 364 -33.03 -8.47 30.43
N THR A 365 -33.29 -7.18 30.62
CA THR A 365 -34.11 -6.70 31.75
C THR A 365 -35.52 -7.29 31.72
N MET A 366 -36.15 -7.36 30.54
CA MET A 366 -37.48 -7.95 30.40
C MET A 366 -37.48 -9.43 30.78
N LEU A 367 -36.49 -10.20 30.32
CA LEU A 367 -36.36 -11.62 30.66
C LEU A 367 -36.07 -11.82 32.15
N ILE A 368 -35.19 -11.00 32.75
CA ILE A 368 -34.90 -11.05 34.19
C ILE A 368 -36.18 -10.80 35.01
N VAL A 369 -36.95 -9.76 34.67
CA VAL A 369 -38.22 -9.47 35.36
C VAL A 369 -39.20 -10.63 35.21
N SER A 370 -39.31 -11.22 34.00
CA SER A 370 -40.18 -12.38 33.78
C SER A 370 -39.73 -13.61 34.57
N CYS A 371 -38.42 -13.82 34.71
CA CYS A 371 -37.84 -14.88 35.53
C CYS A 371 -38.12 -14.65 37.03
N CYS A 372 -38.00 -13.40 37.51
CA CYS A 372 -38.29 -13.06 38.90
C CYS A 372 -39.78 -13.23 39.25
N LEU A 373 -40.69 -12.91 38.32
CA LEU A 373 -42.13 -13.10 38.52
C LEU A 373 -42.48 -14.58 38.59
N THR A 374 -41.99 -15.37 37.64
CA THR A 374 -42.20 -16.84 37.62
C THR A 374 -41.59 -17.52 38.84
N TRP A 375 -40.41 -17.10 39.30
CA TRP A 375 -39.83 -17.60 40.56
C TRP A 375 -40.70 -17.30 41.78
N ASN A 376 -41.27 -16.10 41.86
CA ASN A 376 -42.17 -15.74 42.97
C ASN A 376 -43.49 -16.51 42.94
N GLU A 377 -44.00 -16.86 41.75
CA GLU A 377 -45.23 -17.64 41.58
C GLU A 377 -45.02 -19.14 41.81
N GLU A 378 -43.90 -19.71 41.37
CA GLU A 378 -43.61 -21.14 41.51
C GLU A 378 -43.00 -21.54 42.86
N PHE A 379 -42.31 -20.61 43.55
CA PHE A 379 -41.68 -20.86 44.85
C PHE A 379 -42.18 -19.90 45.96
N PRO A 380 -43.49 -19.82 46.22
CA PRO A 380 -44.02 -18.94 47.27
C PRO A 380 -43.54 -19.33 48.68
N PHE A 381 -43.17 -20.61 48.88
CA PHE A 381 -42.74 -21.16 50.16
C PHE A 381 -41.38 -20.65 50.66
N TYR A 382 -40.50 -20.15 49.78
CA TYR A 382 -39.21 -19.59 50.21
C TYR A 382 -39.34 -18.24 50.95
N LYS A 383 -40.48 -17.53 50.81
CA LYS A 383 -40.78 -16.34 51.63
C LYS A 383 -41.32 -16.67 53.02
N LEU A 384 -41.69 -17.92 53.29
CA LEU A 384 -42.20 -18.37 54.60
C LEU A 384 -41.12 -18.97 55.51
N LEU A 385 -39.87 -19.08 55.02
CA LEU A 385 -38.73 -19.62 55.76
C LEU A 385 -37.74 -18.55 56.26
N TYR A 386 -38.12 -17.27 56.23
CA TYR A 386 -37.44 -16.19 56.93
C TYR A 386 -38.44 -15.27 57.64
#